data_AF-A0A660QNE5-F1
#
_entry.id   AF-A0A660QNE5-F1
#
_cell.length_a   1.000
_cell.length_b   1.000
_cell.length_c   1.000
_cell.angle_alpha   90.00
_cell.angle_beta   90.00
_cell.angle_gamma   90.00
#
_symmetry.space_group_name_H-M   'P 1'
#
loop_
_entity.id
_entity.type
_entity.pdbx_description
1 polymer ?
#
loop_
_entity_poly.entity_id
_entity_poly.type
_entity_poly.pdbx_seq_one_letter_code
_entity_poly.pdbx_strand_id
1 'polypeptide(L)'
;RIWPFDFPVFGLPLTFALSSLVAWLFNYRRVNIIKVSKETVAQLTPLLATIAVVGMLIQIMSMNGVKGLVSMWIVTAPLAVVWILLPFIIPVSEGLLTYGAATVLGIPLIWMLNSRGINPVLVLSGLSLLWPLGDGLPPTALIGRLTVNTVGYKGAYGSFLKECIVPWIAITVVGMILVIFANSLDFLMLAG
;
A
#
# COMPACT_ATOMS: atom_id res chain seq x y z
N ARG A 1 -19.13 -20.60 15.96
CA ARG A 1 -17.83 -20.43 16.64
C ARG A 1 -17.25 -21.84 16.84
N ILE A 2 -16.43 -22.35 15.92
CA ILE A 2 -15.77 -23.66 16.12
C ILE A 2 -14.25 -23.58 15.94
N TRP A 3 -13.67 -22.60 15.22
CA TRP A 3 -12.25 -22.23 15.42
C TRP A 3 -11.83 -20.94 14.68
N PRO A 4 -12.05 -19.75 15.26
CA PRO A 4 -11.19 -18.61 14.96
C PRO A 4 -9.96 -18.73 15.88
N PHE A 5 -8.74 -18.58 15.37
CA PHE A 5 -7.46 -18.47 16.10
C PHE A 5 -6.52 -19.69 16.27
N ASP A 6 -6.95 -20.96 16.12
CA ASP A 6 -6.00 -22.11 16.17
C ASP A 6 -5.61 -22.66 14.78
N PHE A 7 -6.10 -22.05 13.70
CA PHE A 7 -5.62 -22.40 12.37
C PHE A 7 -4.22 -21.83 12.19
N PRO A 8 -3.19 -22.65 11.88
CA PRO A 8 -1.84 -22.15 11.70
C PRO A 8 -1.85 -21.11 10.58
N VAL A 9 -1.22 -19.96 10.84
CA VAL A 9 -1.04 -18.92 9.83
C VAL A 9 -0.09 -19.47 8.78
N PHE A 10 -0.64 -20.13 7.77
CA PHE A 10 0.10 -20.47 6.57
C PHE A 10 0.62 -19.15 5.99
N GLY A 11 1.93 -19.02 5.82
CA GLY A 11 2.51 -17.83 5.21
C GLY A 11 1.82 -17.53 3.87
N LEU A 12 1.76 -16.25 3.48
CA LEU A 12 1.14 -15.82 2.21
C LEU A 12 1.52 -16.73 1.02
N PRO A 13 2.80 -17.12 0.82
CA PRO A 13 3.16 -18.01 -0.29
C PRO A 13 2.47 -19.38 -0.24
N LEU A 14 2.30 -19.94 0.96
CA LEU A 14 1.70 -21.27 1.15
C LEU A 14 0.18 -21.22 0.94
N THR A 15 -0.50 -20.16 1.38
CA THR A 15 -1.94 -20.00 1.12
C THR A 15 -2.23 -19.81 -0.37
N PHE A 16 -1.41 -19.03 -1.08
CA PHE A 16 -1.47 -18.91 -2.54
C PHE A 16 -1.12 -20.22 -3.27
N ALA A 17 -0.14 -20.97 -2.78
CA ALA A 17 0.21 -22.28 -3.34
C ALA A 17 -0.93 -23.29 -3.17
N LEU A 18 -1.55 -23.35 -1.99
CA LEU A 18 -2.68 -24.24 -1.73
C LEU A 18 -3.92 -23.84 -2.55
N SER A 19 -4.25 -22.55 -2.62
CA SER A 19 -5.39 -22.09 -3.41
C SER A 19 -5.17 -22.30 -4.91
N SER A 20 -3.97 -22.06 -5.43
CA SER A 20 -3.63 -22.36 -6.83
C SER A 20 -3.64 -23.87 -7.12
N LEU A 21 -3.23 -24.72 -6.18
CA LEU A 21 -3.29 -26.18 -6.30
C LEU A 21 -4.75 -26.65 -6.37
N VAL A 22 -5.61 -26.15 -5.48
CA VAL A 22 -7.06 -26.43 -5.51
C VAL A 22 -7.65 -25.94 -6.84
N ALA A 23 -7.36 -24.72 -7.26
CA ALA A 23 -7.83 -24.19 -8.54
C ALA A 23 -7.35 -25.04 -9.74
N TRP A 24 -6.13 -25.55 -9.69
CA TRP A 24 -5.58 -26.42 -10.73
C TRP A 24 -6.26 -27.80 -10.77
N LEU A 25 -6.55 -28.40 -9.61
CA LEU A 25 -7.24 -29.70 -9.51
C LEU A 25 -8.67 -29.64 -10.05
N PHE A 26 -9.38 -28.53 -9.81
CA PHE A 26 -10.78 -28.35 -10.25
C PHE A 26 -10.92 -27.72 -11.64
N ASN A 27 -9.81 -27.39 -12.32
CA ASN A 27 -9.88 -26.79 -13.65
C ASN A 27 -10.17 -27.83 -14.73
N TYR A 28 -11.25 -27.63 -15.48
CA TYR A 28 -11.67 -28.49 -16.61
C TYR A 28 -10.66 -28.48 -17.78
N ARG A 29 -9.85 -27.41 -17.93
CA ARG A 29 -8.77 -27.32 -18.92
C ARG A 29 -7.40 -27.49 -18.26
N ARG A 30 -6.57 -28.36 -18.85
CA ARG A 30 -5.15 -28.52 -18.48
C ARG A 30 -4.41 -27.18 -18.67
N VAL A 31 -4.13 -26.49 -17.56
CA VAL A 31 -3.30 -25.28 -17.57
C VAL A 31 -1.83 -25.70 -17.65
N ASN A 32 -1.11 -25.15 -18.62
CA ASN A 32 0.35 -25.33 -18.69
C ASN A 32 1.01 -24.41 -17.66
N ILE A 33 1.32 -24.98 -16.49
CA ILE A 33 1.90 -24.27 -15.35
C ILE A 33 3.16 -23.50 -15.77
N ILE A 34 4.03 -24.10 -16.60
CA ILE A 34 5.28 -23.47 -17.05
C ILE A 34 4.98 -22.22 -17.90
N LYS A 35 4.00 -22.29 -18.80
CA LYS A 35 3.62 -21.16 -19.65
C LYS A 35 3.08 -20.01 -18.81
N VAL A 36 2.13 -20.30 -17.90
CA VAL A 36 1.54 -19.30 -17.01
C VAL A 36 2.61 -18.68 -16.12
N SER A 37 3.45 -19.48 -15.47
CA SER A 37 4.53 -18.97 -14.62
C SER A 37 5.48 -18.04 -15.40
N LYS A 38 5.84 -18.39 -16.64
CA LYS A 38 6.68 -17.51 -17.49
C LYS A 38 5.98 -16.20 -17.83
N GLU A 39 4.71 -16.25 -18.22
CA GLU A 39 3.91 -15.05 -18.53
C GLU A 39 3.75 -14.16 -17.29
N THR A 40 3.47 -14.75 -16.12
CA THR A 40 3.38 -14.02 -14.85
C THR A 40 4.71 -13.37 -14.48
N VAL A 41 5.84 -14.09 -14.56
CA VAL A 41 7.16 -13.50 -14.31
C VAL A 41 7.42 -12.34 -15.27
N ALA A 42 7.13 -12.51 -16.57
CA ALA A 42 7.31 -11.46 -17.57
C ALA A 42 6.45 -10.20 -17.28
N GLN A 43 5.21 -10.38 -16.80
CA GLN A 43 4.32 -9.29 -16.39
C GLN A 43 4.80 -8.58 -15.12
N LEU A 44 5.44 -9.31 -14.19
CA LEU A 44 5.97 -8.76 -12.93
C LEU A 44 7.37 -8.16 -13.09
N THR A 45 8.12 -8.48 -14.14
CA THR A 45 9.49 -7.97 -14.36
C THR A 45 9.58 -6.43 -14.25
N PRO A 46 8.67 -5.63 -14.85
CA PRO A 46 8.72 -4.18 -14.70
C PRO A 46 8.56 -3.74 -13.24
N LEU A 47 7.62 -4.36 -12.51
CA LEU A 47 7.39 -4.07 -11.09
C LEU A 47 8.62 -4.43 -10.24
N LEU A 48 9.20 -5.62 -10.46
CA LEU A 48 10.40 -6.07 -9.76
C LEU A 48 11.59 -5.14 -10.02
N ALA A 49 11.75 -4.67 -11.25
CA ALA A 49 12.80 -3.71 -11.60
C ALA A 49 12.61 -2.38 -10.85
N THR A 50 11.39 -1.84 -10.80
CA THR A 50 11.09 -0.61 -10.05
C THR A 50 11.37 -0.77 -8.55
N ILE A 51 10.91 -1.87 -7.95
CA ILE A 51 11.13 -2.13 -6.52
C ILE A 51 12.63 -2.30 -6.22
N ALA A 52 13.40 -2.93 -7.11
CA ALA A 52 14.84 -3.07 -6.94
C ALA A 52 15.55 -1.70 -6.96
N VAL A 53 15.18 -0.81 -7.90
CA VAL A 53 15.74 0.55 -8.00
C VAL A 53 15.42 1.37 -6.75
N VAL A 54 14.15 1.36 -6.33
CA VAL A 54 13.70 2.02 -5.09
C VAL A 54 14.43 1.44 -3.87
N GLY A 55 14.59 0.11 -3.81
CA GLY A 55 15.31 -0.55 -2.74
C GLY A 55 16.76 -0.07 -2.65
N MET A 56 17.47 0.01 -3.77
CA MET A 56 18.83 0.56 -3.82
C MET A 56 18.88 2.02 -3.35
N LEU A 57 17.92 2.85 -3.78
CA LEU A 57 17.80 4.23 -3.31
C LEU A 57 17.63 4.31 -1.79
N ILE A 58 16.76 3.49 -1.20
CA ILE A 58 16.54 3.44 0.25
C ILE A 58 17.81 3.00 0.99
N GLN A 59 18.56 2.05 0.44
CA GLN A 59 19.84 1.63 1.03
C GLN A 59 20.86 2.77 1.01
N ILE A 60 20.98 3.52 -0.09
CA ILE A 60 21.85 4.71 -0.18
C ILE A 60 21.41 5.78 0.82
N MET A 61 20.10 6.05 0.93
CA MET A 61 19.56 6.99 1.93
C MET A 61 19.84 6.56 3.36
N SER A 62 19.85 5.25 3.63
CA SER A 62 20.16 4.70 4.94
C SER A 62 21.66 4.85 5.25
N MET A 63 22.52 4.56 4.29
CA MET A 63 23.96 4.70 4.40
C MET A 63 24.40 6.16 4.64
N ASN A 64 23.77 7.12 3.96
CA ASN A 64 24.09 8.55 4.11
C ASN A 64 23.32 9.23 5.24
N GLY A 65 22.54 8.50 6.04
CA GLY A 65 21.76 9.04 7.16
C GLY A 65 20.53 9.87 6.77
N VAL A 66 20.29 10.14 5.48
CA VAL A 66 19.12 10.88 4.97
C VAL A 66 17.81 10.26 5.43
N LYS A 67 17.69 8.93 5.41
CA LYS A 67 16.50 8.21 5.89
C LYS A 67 16.23 8.52 7.38
N GLY A 68 17.30 8.56 8.19
CA GLY A 68 17.21 8.91 9.61
C GLY A 68 16.81 10.37 9.83
N LEU A 69 17.33 11.29 9.02
CA LEU A 69 16.91 12.69 9.04
C LEU A 69 15.42 12.81 8.73
N VAL A 70 14.93 12.21 7.64
CA VAL A 70 13.50 12.22 7.29
C VAL A 70 12.65 11.68 8.44
N SER A 71 13.06 10.57 9.06
CA SER A 71 12.40 10.02 10.25
C SER A 71 12.32 11.01 11.40
N MET A 72 13.42 11.73 11.70
CA MET A 72 13.44 12.73 12.77
C MET A 72 12.50 13.90 12.49
N TRP A 73 12.45 14.40 11.25
CA TRP A 73 11.54 15.49 10.87
C TRP A 73 10.07 15.11 11.03
N ILE A 74 9.72 13.86 10.74
CA ILE A 74 8.35 13.35 10.92
C ILE A 74 7.99 13.28 12.40
N VAL A 75 8.88 12.73 13.22
CA VAL A 75 8.63 12.53 14.66
C VAL A 75 8.50 13.87 15.41
N THR A 76 9.28 14.88 15.01
CA THR A 76 9.25 16.21 15.64
C THR A 76 8.18 17.13 15.07
N ALA A 77 7.51 16.76 13.98
CA ALA A 77 6.49 17.58 13.36
C ALA A 77 5.29 17.85 14.30
N PRO A 78 4.71 19.06 14.26
CA PRO A 78 3.50 19.35 15.01
C PRO A 78 2.32 18.53 14.46
N LEU A 79 1.55 17.93 15.36
CA LEU A 79 0.49 16.98 15.01
C LEU A 79 -0.57 17.57 14.07
N ALA A 80 -0.92 18.84 14.25
CA ALA A 80 -1.86 19.55 13.38
C ALA A 80 -1.40 19.59 11.91
N VAL A 81 -0.11 19.76 11.68
CA VAL A 81 0.47 19.78 10.33
C VAL A 81 0.44 18.38 9.73
N VAL A 82 0.72 17.34 10.52
CA VAL A 82 0.63 15.95 10.08
C VAL A 82 -0.78 15.62 9.61
N TRP A 83 -1.82 15.98 10.37
CA TRP A 83 -3.21 15.72 9.97
C TRP A 83 -3.59 16.35 8.63
N ILE A 84 -3.10 17.57 8.35
CA ILE A 84 -3.41 18.28 7.10
C ILE A 84 -2.61 17.70 5.93
N LEU A 85 -1.35 17.30 6.17
CA LEU A 85 -0.45 16.83 5.12
C LEU A 85 -0.64 15.35 4.77
N LEU A 86 -1.14 14.51 5.69
CA LEU A 86 -1.32 13.07 5.49
C LEU A 86 -2.03 12.70 4.17
N PRO A 87 -3.18 13.31 3.81
CA PRO A 87 -3.87 13.03 2.55
C PRO A 87 -3.05 13.25 1.29
N PHE A 88 -2.03 14.11 1.35
CA PHE A 88 -1.21 14.50 0.21
C PHE A 88 0.12 13.78 0.21
N ILE A 89 0.81 13.78 1.35
CA ILE A 89 2.16 13.22 1.45
C ILE A 89 2.16 11.71 1.29
N ILE A 90 1.11 11.02 1.75
CA ILE A 90 1.02 9.57 1.65
C ILE A 90 0.85 9.13 0.19
N PRO A 91 -0.17 9.59 -0.57
CA PRO A 91 -0.28 9.23 -1.99
C PRO A 91 0.91 9.70 -2.82
N VAL A 92 1.42 10.91 -2.60
CA VAL A 92 2.58 11.42 -3.34
C VAL A 92 3.83 10.59 -3.05
N SER A 93 4.02 10.17 -1.80
CA SER A 93 5.17 9.34 -1.44
C SER A 93 5.15 7.97 -2.10
N GLU A 94 3.97 7.35 -2.21
CA GLU A 94 3.82 6.12 -2.99
C GLU A 94 4.14 6.43 -4.46
N GLY A 95 3.51 7.44 -5.07
CA GLY A 95 3.73 7.73 -6.48
C GLY A 95 5.19 7.99 -6.87
N LEU A 96 6.05 8.35 -5.91
CA LEU A 96 7.50 8.58 -6.09
C LEU A 96 8.37 7.39 -5.68
N LEU A 97 8.10 6.77 -4.52
CA LEU A 97 8.94 5.74 -3.91
C LEU A 97 8.31 4.35 -3.99
N THR A 98 7.15 4.22 -4.64
CA THR A 98 6.31 3.02 -4.65
C THR A 98 6.06 2.47 -3.25
N TYR A 99 5.99 1.14 -3.11
CA TYR A 99 6.00 0.40 -1.84
C TYR A 99 7.16 0.75 -0.88
N GLY A 100 8.24 1.35 -1.38
CA GLY A 100 9.35 1.84 -0.56
C GLY A 100 8.97 2.99 0.37
N ALA A 101 7.93 3.75 0.05
CA ALA A 101 7.45 4.89 0.84
C ALA A 101 7.09 4.49 2.28
N ALA A 102 6.47 3.33 2.47
CA ALA A 102 6.10 2.83 3.80
C ALA A 102 7.32 2.61 4.70
N THR A 103 8.46 2.22 4.13
CA THR A 103 9.70 1.97 4.89
C THR A 103 10.44 3.26 5.29
N VAL A 104 10.20 4.36 4.58
CA VAL A 104 10.86 5.65 4.83
C VAL A 104 9.97 6.56 5.67
N LEU A 105 8.68 6.68 5.33
CA LEU A 105 7.72 7.56 5.99
C LEU A 105 6.78 6.82 6.95
N GLY A 106 6.35 5.61 6.59
CA GLY A 106 5.31 4.90 7.35
C GLY A 106 5.74 4.49 8.75
N ILE A 107 6.92 3.88 8.89
CA ILE A 107 7.46 3.46 10.20
C ILE A 107 7.54 4.63 11.20
N PRO A 108 8.23 5.76 10.88
CA PRO A 108 8.32 6.87 11.84
C PRO A 108 6.99 7.56 12.10
N LEU A 109 6.09 7.61 11.12
CA LEU A 109 4.76 8.18 11.30
C LEU A 109 3.91 7.36 12.28
N ILE A 110 3.88 6.04 12.12
CA ILE A 110 3.17 5.14 13.04
C ILE A 110 3.78 5.25 14.43
N TRP A 111 5.10 5.28 14.54
CA TRP A 111 5.79 5.41 15.82
C TRP A 111 5.50 6.75 16.49
N MET A 112 5.50 7.85 15.73
CA MET A 112 5.11 9.18 16.21
C MET A 112 3.68 9.15 16.77
N LEU A 113 2.71 8.64 16.03
CA LEU A 113 1.30 8.59 16.45
C LEU A 113 1.12 7.66 17.67
N ASN A 114 1.79 6.50 17.67
CA ASN A 114 1.75 5.55 18.79
C ASN A 114 2.34 6.16 20.07
N SER A 115 3.47 6.86 19.98
CA SER A 115 4.09 7.52 21.15
C SER A 115 3.21 8.61 21.78
N ARG A 116 2.18 9.07 21.05
CA ARG A 116 1.16 10.02 21.52
C ARG A 116 -0.11 9.33 22.01
N GLY A 117 -0.08 8.01 22.18
CA GLY A 117 -1.21 7.23 22.67
C GLY A 117 -2.31 6.99 21.64
N ILE A 118 -2.01 7.10 20.34
CA ILE A 118 -2.96 6.81 19.27
C ILE A 118 -2.83 5.34 18.86
N ASN A 119 -3.96 4.63 18.71
CA ASN A 119 -3.96 3.21 18.36
C ASN A 119 -3.24 2.96 17.01
N PRO A 120 -2.11 2.23 16.98
CA PRO A 120 -1.30 2.04 15.79
C PRO A 120 -1.98 1.16 14.73
N VAL A 121 -2.87 0.24 15.13
CA VAL A 121 -3.55 -0.69 14.22
C VAL A 121 -4.58 0.06 13.38
N LEU A 122 -5.38 0.93 14.00
CA LEU A 122 -6.35 1.76 13.29
C LEU A 122 -5.69 2.83 12.44
N VAL A 123 -4.60 3.44 12.94
CA VAL A 123 -3.73 4.32 12.16
C VAL A 123 -3.21 3.59 10.92
N LEU A 124 -2.59 2.42 11.08
CA LEU A 124 -2.08 1.63 9.96
C LEU A 124 -3.18 1.26 8.97
N SER A 125 -4.37 0.90 9.48
CA SER A 125 -5.56 0.60 8.67
C SER A 125 -5.97 1.81 7.83
N GLY A 126 -6.10 3.00 8.43
CA GLY A 126 -6.44 4.23 7.71
C GLY A 126 -5.38 4.61 6.68
N LEU A 127 -4.09 4.51 7.03
CA LEU A 127 -3.02 4.80 6.10
C LEU A 127 -2.96 3.78 4.94
N SER A 128 -3.30 2.51 5.18
CA SER A 128 -3.37 1.47 4.14
C SER A 128 -4.42 1.75 3.06
N LEU A 129 -5.41 2.59 3.36
CA LEU A 129 -6.37 3.12 2.39
C LEU A 129 -5.79 4.28 1.56
N LEU A 130 -4.92 5.09 2.16
CA LEU A 130 -4.32 6.25 1.49
C LEU A 130 -3.18 5.87 0.54
N TRP A 131 -2.35 4.88 0.90
CA TRP A 131 -1.18 4.49 0.09
C TRP A 131 -1.53 4.10 -1.35
N PRO A 132 -2.51 3.20 -1.60
CA PRO A 132 -2.87 2.77 -2.95
C PRO A 132 -3.37 3.89 -3.86
N LEU A 133 -3.78 5.05 -3.32
CA LEU A 133 -4.15 6.20 -4.14
C LEU A 133 -2.95 6.69 -4.96
N GLY A 134 -1.73 6.57 -4.44
CA GLY A 134 -0.52 6.99 -5.13
C GLY A 134 -0.13 6.14 -6.33
N ASP A 135 -0.58 4.89 -6.41
CA ASP A 135 -0.39 4.01 -7.58
C ASP A 135 -1.04 4.57 -8.86
N GLY A 136 -1.97 5.52 -8.69
CA GLY A 136 -2.61 6.29 -9.75
C GLY A 136 -1.95 7.64 -10.07
N LEU A 137 -0.92 8.07 -9.32
CA LEU A 137 -0.24 9.36 -9.57
C LEU A 137 0.96 9.20 -10.52
N PRO A 138 1.15 10.13 -11.47
CA PRO A 138 2.43 10.26 -12.17
C PRO A 138 3.55 10.64 -11.18
N PRO A 139 4.81 10.20 -11.37
CA PRO A 139 5.43 9.67 -12.58
C PRO A 139 5.32 8.14 -12.77
N THR A 140 5.10 7.40 -11.69
CA THR A 140 5.14 5.93 -11.72
C THR A 140 3.86 5.37 -12.34
N ALA A 141 2.69 5.78 -11.83
CA ALA A 141 1.36 5.45 -12.36
C ALA A 141 1.23 3.99 -12.84
N LEU A 142 1.90 3.04 -12.18
CA LEU A 142 2.15 1.71 -12.74
C LEU A 142 0.83 0.97 -12.89
N ILE A 143 0.09 0.87 -11.78
CA ILE A 143 -1.23 0.25 -11.77
C ILE A 143 -2.19 1.08 -12.61
N GLY A 144 -2.20 2.40 -12.46
CA GLY A 144 -3.12 3.25 -13.22
C GLY A 144 -2.96 3.16 -14.75
N ARG A 145 -1.73 3.05 -15.27
CA ARG A 145 -1.47 2.85 -16.71
C ARG A 145 -1.88 1.46 -17.17
N LEU A 146 -1.63 0.43 -16.37
CA LEU A 146 -2.09 -0.93 -16.63
C LEU A 146 -3.63 -0.98 -16.67
N THR A 147 -4.30 -0.29 -15.75
CA THR A 147 -5.76 -0.17 -15.73
C THR A 147 -6.25 0.53 -17.00
N VAL A 148 -5.75 1.71 -17.35
CA VAL A 148 -6.17 2.43 -18.57
C VAL A 148 -6.04 1.57 -19.84
N ASN A 149 -4.94 0.82 -19.95
CA ASN A 149 -4.72 -0.09 -21.08
C ASN A 149 -5.69 -1.29 -21.09
N THR A 150 -6.00 -1.85 -19.92
CA THR A 150 -6.89 -3.03 -19.79
C THR A 150 -8.36 -2.67 -19.97
N VAL A 151 -8.81 -1.50 -19.48
CA VAL A 151 -10.19 -1.02 -19.70
C VAL A 151 -10.37 -0.36 -21.08
N GLY A 152 -9.28 -0.13 -21.83
CA GLY A 152 -9.32 0.47 -23.16
C GLY A 152 -9.73 1.93 -23.16
N TYR A 153 -9.42 2.68 -22.10
CA TYR A 153 -9.77 4.09 -21.98
C TYR A 153 -8.96 4.93 -22.97
N LYS A 154 -9.66 5.66 -23.86
CA LYS A 154 -9.05 6.40 -24.98
C LYS A 154 -8.71 7.87 -24.68
N GLY A 155 -9.10 8.37 -23.51
CA GLY A 155 -8.81 9.76 -23.11
C GLY A 155 -7.40 9.94 -22.56
N ALA A 156 -7.02 11.19 -22.30
CA ALA A 156 -5.78 11.49 -21.60
C ALA A 156 -5.80 10.94 -20.16
N TYR A 157 -4.64 10.56 -19.62
CA TYR A 157 -4.51 10.02 -18.26
C TYR A 157 -5.07 10.97 -17.18
N GLY A 158 -4.90 12.28 -17.36
CA GLY A 158 -5.48 13.27 -16.45
C GLY A 158 -7.02 13.29 -16.46
N SER A 159 -7.66 12.97 -17.58
CA SER A 159 -9.12 12.84 -17.66
C SER A 159 -9.60 11.57 -16.94
N PHE A 160 -8.82 10.50 -17.02
CA PHE A 160 -9.07 9.28 -16.24
C PHE A 160 -8.99 9.56 -14.73
N LEU A 161 -7.96 10.27 -14.25
CA LEU A 161 -7.87 10.65 -12.83
C LEU A 161 -9.04 11.52 -12.37
N LYS A 162 -9.50 12.44 -13.21
CA LYS A 162 -10.66 13.28 -12.89
C LYS A 162 -11.93 12.45 -12.69
N GLU A 163 -12.13 11.41 -13.49
CA GLU A 163 -13.26 10.50 -13.30
C GLU A 163 -13.15 9.72 -11.98
N CYS A 164 -11.92 9.40 -11.56
CA CYS A 164 -11.64 8.75 -10.29
C CYS A 164 -11.70 9.67 -9.07
N ILE A 165 -12.00 10.97 -9.21
CA ILE A 165 -11.91 11.91 -8.08
C ILE A 165 -12.95 11.63 -6.99
N VAL A 166 -14.14 11.13 -7.36
CA VAL A 166 -15.20 10.78 -6.41
C VAL A 166 -14.77 9.62 -5.51
N PRO A 167 -14.36 8.45 -6.05
CA PRO A 167 -13.86 7.37 -5.20
C PRO A 167 -12.58 7.77 -4.46
N TRP A 168 -11.73 8.60 -5.06
CA TRP A 168 -10.53 9.13 -4.40
C TRP A 168 -10.86 9.88 -3.12
N ILE A 169 -11.77 10.85 -3.19
CA ILE A 169 -12.18 11.65 -2.03
C ILE A 169 -12.82 10.75 -0.98
N ALA A 170 -13.67 9.81 -1.38
CA ALA A 170 -14.31 8.88 -0.45
C ALA A 170 -13.28 8.05 0.33
N ILE A 171 -12.29 7.47 -0.36
CA ILE A 171 -11.22 6.69 0.26
C ILE A 171 -10.39 7.57 1.20
N THR A 172 -10.03 8.78 0.77
CA THR A 172 -9.27 9.73 1.60
C THR A 172 -10.02 10.10 2.87
N VAL A 173 -11.32 10.38 2.77
CA VAL A 173 -12.16 10.73 3.93
C VAL A 173 -12.22 9.55 4.91
N VAL A 174 -12.48 8.34 4.43
CA VAL A 174 -12.54 7.15 5.29
C VAL A 174 -11.18 6.87 5.94
N GLY A 175 -10.10 6.94 5.17
CA GLY A 175 -8.74 6.80 5.68
C GLY A 175 -8.45 7.81 6.79
N MET A 176 -8.74 9.10 6.55
CA MET A 176 -8.51 10.15 7.54
C MET A 176 -9.37 10.01 8.79
N ILE A 177 -10.63 9.57 8.67
CA ILE A 177 -11.49 9.29 9.83
C ILE A 177 -10.84 8.21 10.71
N LEU A 178 -10.34 7.12 10.10
CA LEU A 178 -9.68 6.04 10.83
C LEU A 178 -8.42 6.50 11.57
N VAL A 179 -7.61 7.37 10.95
CA VAL A 179 -6.38 7.85 11.59
C VAL A 179 -6.69 8.89 12.68
N ILE A 180 -7.54 9.90 12.40
CA ILE A 180 -7.87 10.98 13.35
C ILE A 180 -8.64 10.45 14.56
N PHE A 181 -9.64 9.59 14.33
CA PHE A 181 -10.51 9.06 15.38
C PHE A 181 -10.10 7.65 15.83
N ALA A 182 -8.85 7.25 15.60
CA ALA A 182 -8.35 5.91 15.93
C ALA A 182 -8.73 5.48 17.36
N ASN A 183 -8.55 6.33 18.36
CA ASN A 183 -8.88 5.98 19.74
C ASN A 183 -10.39 5.89 20.01
N SER A 184 -11.22 6.67 19.31
CA SER A 184 -12.68 6.59 19.42
C SER A 184 -13.25 5.38 18.67
N LEU A 185 -12.53 4.91 17.65
CA LEU A 185 -12.86 3.77 16.82
C LEU A 185 -12.23 2.47 17.32
N ASP A 186 -11.62 2.48 18.50
CA ASP A 186 -10.94 1.33 19.11
C ASP A 186 -11.87 0.11 19.22
N PHE A 187 -13.18 0.34 19.36
CA PHE A 187 -14.23 -0.69 19.36
C PHE A 187 -14.29 -1.53 18.08
N LEU A 188 -13.74 -1.04 16.95
CA LEU A 188 -13.65 -1.80 15.70
C LEU A 188 -12.64 -2.94 15.79
N MET A 189 -11.72 -2.90 16.74
CA MET A 189 -10.81 -4.01 17.01
C MET A 189 -11.51 -5.02 17.93
N LEU A 190 -11.55 -6.27 17.47
CA LEU A 190 -12.05 -7.41 18.24
C LEU A 190 -11.14 -7.80 19.43
N ALA A 191 -10.01 -7.11 19.60
CA ALA A 191 -9.03 -7.36 20.64
C ALA A 191 -8.83 -6.09 21.47
N GLY A 192 -9.53 -6.05 22.61
CA GLY A 192 -9.12 -5.29 23.79
C GLY A 192 -8.30 -6.17 24.71
#